data_AF-A0A059P8G3-F1
#
_entry.id   AF-A0A059P8G3-F1
#
_cell.length_a   1.000
_cell.length_b   1.000
_cell.length_c   1.000
_cell.angle_alpha   90.00
_cell.angle_beta   90.00
_cell.angle_gamma   90.00
#
_symmetry.space_group_name_H-M   'P 1'
#
loop_
_entity.id
_entity.type
_entity.pdbx_description
1 polymer ?
#
loop_
_entity_poly.entity_id
_entity_poly.type
_entity_poly.pdbx_seq_one_letter_code
_entity_poly.pdbx_strand_id
1 'polypeptide(L)'
;WIPSNIWVGVGQMTKEDVTFDLAPVYKKAGITYHQAKAVSIHPEGGEGGDKAYVTIESTESDTAGQTSTVEYDYIINATGPKLNFGATPGLGEGSNLGEHTVSVCTADHAEHANEKLNEAIEKM
;
A
#
# COMPACT_ATOMS: atom_id res chain seq x y z
N TRP A 1 3.74 -8.38 7.19
CA TRP A 1 4.09 -7.93 8.57
C TRP A 1 5.23 -6.93 8.47
N ILE A 2 4.92 -5.63 8.63
CA ILE A 2 5.85 -4.54 8.30
C ILE A 2 7.22 -4.63 9.01
N PRO A 3 7.31 -4.98 10.31
CA PRO A 3 8.61 -5.09 10.98
C PRO A 3 9.57 -6.11 10.37
N SER A 4 9.07 -7.12 9.64
CA SER A 4 9.92 -8.13 9.02
C SER A 4 10.54 -7.70 7.70
N ASN A 5 10.14 -6.57 7.12
CA ASN A 5 10.67 -6.12 5.83
C ASN A 5 12.19 -5.91 5.85
N ILE A 6 12.80 -5.66 7.01
CA ILE A 6 14.26 -5.55 7.12
C ILE A 6 14.95 -6.87 6.76
N TRP A 7 14.35 -8.01 7.12
CA TRP A 7 14.87 -9.35 6.84
C TRP A 7 14.68 -9.72 5.38
N VAL A 8 13.58 -9.28 4.76
CA VAL A 8 13.38 -9.38 3.31
C VAL A 8 14.47 -8.59 2.58
N GLY A 9 14.74 -7.35 3.02
CA GLY A 9 15.76 -6.48 2.42
C GLY A 9 17.17 -7.05 2.41
N VAL A 10 17.50 -7.91 3.37
CA VAL A 10 18.81 -8.60 3.43
C VAL A 10 18.75 -10.07 3.00
N GLY A 11 17.62 -10.53 2.44
CA GLY A 11 17.48 -11.86 1.86
C GLY A 11 17.42 -13.01 2.88
N GLN A 12 17.07 -12.71 4.13
CA GLN A 12 16.88 -13.70 5.19
C GLN A 12 15.43 -14.22 5.27
N MET A 13 14.50 -13.54 4.59
CA MET A 13 13.09 -13.92 4.43
C MET A 13 12.65 -13.59 3.00
N THR A 14 11.63 -14.27 2.48
CA THR A 14 11.00 -13.87 1.22
C THR A 14 9.79 -12.96 1.46
N LYS A 15 9.27 -12.36 0.39
CA LYS A 15 8.04 -11.56 0.42
C LYS A 15 6.83 -12.38 0.84
N GLU A 16 6.78 -13.64 0.43
CA GLU A 16 5.71 -14.58 0.77
C GLU A 16 5.73 -14.93 2.26
N ASP A 17 6.89 -14.96 2.91
CA ASP A 17 7.00 -15.20 4.35
C ASP A 17 6.34 -14.08 5.19
N VAL A 18 6.14 -12.89 4.60
CA VAL A 18 5.65 -11.70 5.30
C VAL A 18 4.33 -11.16 4.76
N THR A 19 3.74 -11.78 3.74
CA THR A 19 2.47 -11.36 3.15
C THR A 19 1.43 -12.49 3.17
N PHE A 20 0.16 -12.14 3.07
CA PHE A 20 -0.94 -13.08 2.95
C PHE A 20 -2.17 -12.39 2.36
N ASP A 21 -3.08 -13.17 1.78
CA ASP A 21 -4.29 -12.64 1.17
C ASP A 21 -5.31 -12.21 2.21
N LEU A 22 -5.76 -10.95 2.12
CA LEU A 22 -6.72 -10.36 3.04
C LEU A 22 -8.15 -10.88 2.83
N ALA A 23 -8.56 -11.04 1.57
CA ALA A 23 -9.92 -11.44 1.20
C ALA A 23 -10.43 -12.72 1.91
N PRO A 24 -9.71 -13.86 1.92
CA PRO A 24 -10.17 -15.06 2.63
C PRO A 24 -10.25 -14.88 4.14
N VAL A 25 -9.34 -14.10 4.74
CA VAL A 25 -9.32 -13.82 6.17
C VAL A 25 -10.53 -13.00 6.59
N TYR A 26 -10.80 -11.89 5.90
CA TYR A 26 -11.96 -11.04 6.18
C TYR A 26 -13.29 -11.74 5.92
N LYS A 27 -13.38 -12.53 4.84
CA LYS A 27 -14.56 -13.34 4.55
C LYS A 27 -14.87 -14.32 5.68
N LYS A 28 -13.86 -15.00 6.24
CA LYS A 28 -14.02 -15.92 7.39
C LYS A 28 -14.52 -15.20 8.64
N ALA A 29 -14.15 -13.93 8.81
CA ALA A 29 -14.60 -13.08 9.91
C ALA A 29 -15.97 -12.41 9.67
N GLY A 30 -16.60 -12.61 8.51
CA GLY A 30 -17.87 -11.95 8.15
C GLY A 30 -17.72 -10.46 7.85
N ILE A 31 -16.53 -10.01 7.44
CA ILE A 31 -16.23 -8.62 7.12
C ILE A 31 -16.26 -8.42 5.60
N THR A 32 -17.03 -7.44 5.13
CA THR A 32 -17.01 -7.03 3.73
C THR A 32 -15.65 -6.41 3.39
N TYR A 33 -15.00 -6.93 2.37
CA TYR A 33 -13.70 -6.48 1.90
C TYR A 33 -13.82 -5.90 0.49
N HIS A 34 -13.30 -4.69 0.29
CA HIS A 34 -13.19 -4.04 -1.02
C HIS A 34 -11.71 -3.90 -1.37
N GLN A 35 -11.27 -4.53 -2.47
CA GLN A 35 -9.92 -4.37 -3.02
C GLN A 35 -9.86 -3.09 -3.85
N ALA A 36 -9.72 -1.95 -3.16
CA ALA A 36 -9.80 -0.64 -3.76
C ALA A 36 -8.96 0.40 -3.00
N LYS A 37 -8.59 1.48 -3.71
CA LYS A 37 -7.98 2.68 -3.14
C LYS A 37 -9.08 3.66 -2.75
N ALA A 38 -9.04 4.15 -1.51
CA ALA A 38 -9.86 5.30 -1.11
C ALA A 38 -9.28 6.59 -1.71
N VAL A 39 -10.10 7.33 -2.46
CA VAL A 39 -9.70 8.55 -3.19
C VAL A 39 -10.09 9.81 -2.42
N SER A 40 -11.30 9.83 -1.86
CA SER A 40 -11.81 10.97 -1.10
C SER A 40 -12.81 10.53 -0.03
N ILE A 41 -12.85 11.26 1.07
CA ILE A 41 -13.79 11.06 2.18
C ILE A 41 -14.74 12.25 2.18
N HIS A 42 -16.05 11.98 2.24
CA HIS A 42 -17.12 12.96 2.19
C HIS A 42 -17.98 12.85 3.47
N PRO A 43 -17.56 13.45 4.60
CA PRO A 43 -18.25 13.30 5.88
C PRO A 43 -19.64 13.92 5.91
N GLU A 44 -19.86 14.98 5.15
CA GLU A 44 -21.13 15.72 5.08
C GLU A 44 -22.04 15.24 3.93
N GLY A 45 -21.68 14.13 3.28
CA GLY A 45 -22.33 13.66 2.07
C GLY A 45 -22.02 14.51 0.83
N GLY A 46 -22.93 14.49 -0.15
CA GLY A 46 -22.72 15.08 -1.47
C GLY A 46 -24.04 15.39 -2.19
N GLU A 47 -24.00 15.58 -3.51
CA GLU A 47 -25.20 15.96 -4.29
C GLU A 47 -26.37 14.97 -4.18
N GLY A 48 -26.08 13.71 -3.83
CA GLY A 48 -27.07 12.64 -3.64
C GLY A 48 -27.71 12.55 -2.24
N GLY A 49 -27.31 13.41 -1.30
CA GLY A 49 -27.86 13.47 0.06
C GLY A 49 -26.82 13.65 1.16
N ASP A 50 -27.29 13.77 2.40
CA ASP A 50 -26.49 14.14 3.57
C ASP A 50 -25.71 12.96 4.19
N LYS A 51 -25.76 11.78 3.57
CA LYS A 51 -25.08 10.59 4.09
C LYS A 51 -23.60 10.62 3.78
N ALA A 52 -22.78 10.38 4.81
CA ALA A 52 -21.34 10.30 4.66
C ALA A 52 -20.90 9.11 3.78
N TYR A 53 -19.90 9.31 2.93
CA TYR A 53 -19.37 8.24 2.07
C TYR A 53 -17.89 8.40 1.75
N VAL A 54 -17.26 7.31 1.30
CA VAL A 54 -15.92 7.31 0.72
C VAL A 54 -16.02 6.99 -0.77
N THR A 55 -15.35 7.77 -1.60
CA THR A 55 -15.14 7.42 -3.01
C THR A 55 -13.95 6.48 -3.10
N ILE A 56 -14.16 5.30 -3.68
CA ILE A 56 -13.14 4.27 -3.86
C ILE A 56 -12.92 3.99 -5.34
N GLU A 57 -11.70 3.67 -5.72
CA GLU A 57 -11.28 3.27 -7.06
C GLU A 57 -10.76 1.83 -6.99
N SER A 58 -11.36 0.92 -7.74
CA SER A 58 -10.99 -0.50 -7.71
C SER A 58 -9.55 -0.71 -8.18
N THR A 59 -8.84 -1.60 -7.50
CA THR A 59 -7.50 -2.06 -7.88
C THR A 59 -7.48 -3.53 -8.31
N GLU A 60 -8.64 -4.17 -8.40
CA GLU A 60 -8.74 -5.54 -8.94
C GLU A 60 -8.52 -5.52 -10.45
N SER A 61 -7.89 -6.56 -10.98
CA SER A 61 -7.48 -6.63 -12.39
C SER A 61 -8.65 -6.39 -13.37
N ASP A 62 -9.83 -6.93 -13.07
CA ASP A 62 -11.00 -6.88 -13.96
C ASP A 62 -11.77 -5.55 -13.88
N THR A 63 -11.62 -4.80 -12.80
CA THR A 63 -12.37 -3.56 -12.55
C THR A 63 -11.46 -2.37 -12.26
N ALA A 64 -10.16 -2.49 -12.56
CA ALA A 64 -9.14 -1.50 -12.26
C ALA A 64 -9.54 -0.10 -12.78
N GLY A 65 -9.47 0.89 -11.89
CA GLY A 65 -9.83 2.28 -12.21
C GLY A 65 -11.33 2.59 -12.18
N GLN A 66 -12.20 1.61 -11.95
CA GLN A 66 -13.63 1.87 -11.77
C GLN A 66 -13.89 2.52 -10.41
N THR A 67 -14.62 3.62 -10.42
CA THR A 67 -14.97 4.38 -9.22
C THR A 67 -16.34 3.99 -8.68
N SER A 68 -16.46 3.87 -7.37
CA SER A 68 -17.74 3.67 -6.66
C SER A 68 -17.73 4.39 -5.31
N THR A 69 -18.88 4.45 -4.65
CA THR A 69 -19.02 5.06 -3.33
C THR A 69 -19.42 4.02 -2.28
N VAL A 70 -18.91 4.18 -1.06
CA VAL A 70 -19.27 3.37 0.10
C VAL A 70 -19.77 4.29 1.20
N GLU A 71 -21.06 4.22 1.50
CA GLU A 71 -21.67 4.96 2.62
C GLU A 71 -21.19 4.42 3.97
N TYR A 72 -21.10 5.29 4.98
CA TYR A 72 -20.74 4.89 6.34
C TYR A 72 -21.43 5.77 7.39
N ASP A 73 -21.66 5.21 8.58
CA ASP A 73 -22.02 5.98 9.77
C ASP A 73 -20.78 6.40 10.58
N TYR A 74 -19.77 5.52 10.60
CA TYR A 74 -18.49 5.74 11.25
C TYR A 74 -17.33 5.30 10.35
N ILE A 75 -16.22 6.03 10.41
CA ILE A 75 -15.00 5.72 9.65
C ILE A 75 -13.78 5.67 10.58
N ILE A 76 -12.96 4.65 10.40
CA ILE A 76 -11.65 4.52 11.03
C ILE A 76 -10.59 4.72 9.94
N ASN A 77 -9.85 5.83 10.02
CA ASN A 77 -8.76 6.09 9.08
C ASN A 77 -7.47 5.43 9.55
N ALA A 78 -7.15 4.26 8.97
CA ALA A 78 -5.95 3.48 9.25
C ALA A 78 -5.05 3.32 7.99
N THR A 79 -4.91 4.39 7.19
CA THR A 79 -4.23 4.37 5.87
C THR A 79 -2.70 4.35 5.92
N GLY A 80 -2.10 4.48 7.10
CA GLY A 80 -0.65 4.44 7.27
C GLY A 80 0.08 5.68 6.71
N PRO A 81 1.42 5.62 6.59
CA PRO A 81 2.23 6.75 6.15
C PRO A 81 2.31 6.86 4.61
N LYS A 82 2.35 8.10 4.11
CA LYS A 82 2.83 8.38 2.75
C LYS A 82 4.35 8.43 2.74
N LEU A 83 4.99 7.56 1.95
CA LEU A 83 6.43 7.58 1.75
C LEU A 83 6.81 8.71 0.79
N ASN A 84 7.30 9.83 1.32
CA ASN A 84 7.60 11.04 0.56
C ASN A 84 9.11 11.20 0.33
N PHE A 85 9.69 10.36 -0.53
CA PHE A 85 11.12 10.40 -0.86
C PHE A 85 11.53 11.76 -1.46
N GLY A 86 10.64 12.39 -2.24
CA GLY A 86 10.87 13.71 -2.81
C GLY A 86 11.00 14.85 -1.78
N ALA A 87 10.70 14.61 -0.50
CA ALA A 87 10.93 15.60 0.56
C ALA A 87 12.42 15.84 0.84
N THR A 88 13.30 14.89 0.49
CA THR A 88 14.74 15.01 0.70
C THR A 88 15.46 14.92 -0.66
N PRO A 89 16.13 15.99 -1.11
CA PRO A 89 16.87 15.97 -2.37
C PRO A 89 17.85 14.80 -2.46
N GLY A 90 17.81 14.08 -3.58
CA GLY A 90 18.64 12.90 -3.83
C GLY A 90 18.01 11.56 -3.46
N LEU A 91 16.92 11.51 -2.68
CA LEU A 91 16.26 10.24 -2.33
C LEU A 91 15.21 9.77 -3.35
N GLY A 92 14.75 10.66 -4.24
CA GLY A 92 13.75 10.36 -5.27
C GLY A 92 12.82 11.52 -5.58
N GLU A 93 11.69 11.24 -6.23
CA GLU A 93 10.65 12.22 -6.59
C GLU A 93 9.27 11.75 -6.12
N GLY A 94 8.58 12.55 -5.30
CA GLY A 94 7.31 12.17 -4.71
C GLY A 94 7.43 10.87 -3.92
N SER A 95 6.69 9.83 -4.34
CA SER A 95 6.75 8.48 -3.75
C SER A 95 7.66 7.51 -4.52
N ASN A 96 8.35 7.98 -5.56
CA ASN A 96 9.26 7.16 -6.35
C ASN A 96 10.67 7.24 -5.76
N LEU A 97 11.34 6.09 -5.64
CA LEU A 97 12.74 6.00 -5.20
C LEU A 97 13.69 6.54 -6.26
N GLY A 98 14.77 7.18 -5.83
CA GLY A 98 15.88 7.61 -6.69
C GLY A 98 16.80 6.44 -7.08
N GLU A 99 17.66 6.66 -8.08
CA GLU A 99 18.52 5.63 -8.68
C GLU A 99 19.45 4.92 -7.68
N HIS A 100 19.99 5.64 -6.71
CA HIS A 100 20.92 5.12 -5.70
C HIS A 100 20.28 4.93 -4.33
N THR A 101 18.94 4.94 -4.26
CA THR A 101 18.20 4.84 -3.00
C THR A 101 17.32 3.59 -3.01
N VAL A 102 17.37 2.84 -1.92
CA VAL A 102 16.46 1.71 -1.65
C VAL A 102 15.68 1.96 -0.36
N SER A 103 14.57 1.26 -0.17
CA SER A 103 13.71 1.36 1.01
C SER A 103 13.32 -0.03 1.49
N VAL A 104 12.91 -0.16 2.76
CA VAL A 104 12.34 -1.39 3.31
C VAL A 104 10.96 -1.15 3.93
N CYS A 105 10.31 -0.03 3.59
CA CYS A 105 9.04 0.35 4.21
C CYS A 105 7.85 -0.47 3.72
N THR A 106 7.92 -1.05 2.51
CA THR A 106 6.96 -2.01 1.96
C THR A 106 7.68 -3.31 1.62
N ALA A 107 6.94 -4.41 1.47
CA ALA A 107 7.54 -5.68 1.07
C ALA A 107 8.16 -5.59 -0.33
N ASP A 108 7.52 -4.89 -1.27
CA ASP A 108 8.06 -4.63 -2.62
C ASP A 108 9.36 -3.82 -2.58
N HIS A 109 9.41 -2.77 -1.75
CA HIS A 109 10.63 -1.99 -1.59
C HIS A 109 11.75 -2.86 -1.01
N ALA A 110 11.45 -3.71 -0.03
CA ALA A 110 12.43 -4.59 0.58
C ALA A 110 12.95 -5.65 -0.39
N GLU A 111 12.08 -6.25 -1.21
CA GLU A 111 12.47 -7.15 -2.30
C GLU A 111 13.44 -6.46 -3.27
N HIS A 112 13.10 -5.27 -3.75
CA HIS A 112 14.00 -4.46 -4.57
C HIS A 112 15.32 -4.09 -3.86
N ALA A 113 15.28 -3.82 -2.55
CA ALA A 113 16.49 -3.57 -1.77
C ALA A 113 17.42 -4.81 -1.72
N ASN A 114 16.84 -6.01 -1.64
CA ASN A 114 17.61 -7.25 -1.71
C ASN A 114 18.26 -7.44 -3.08
N GLU A 115 17.51 -7.21 -4.17
CA GLU A 115 18.04 -7.27 -5.53
C GLU A 115 19.26 -6.35 -5.68
N LYS A 116 19.14 -5.10 -5.22
CA LYS A 116 20.24 -4.12 -5.26
C LYS A 116 21.42 -4.48 -4.37
N LEU A 117 21.17 -5.12 -3.23
CA LEU A 117 22.24 -5.64 -2.38
C LEU A 117 23.03 -6.75 -3.09
N ASN A 118 22.35 -7.68 -3.76
CA ASN A 118 23.00 -8.76 -4.50
C ASN A 118 23.83 -8.20 -5.67
N GLU A 119 23.28 -7.25 -6.46
CA GLU A 119 24.01 -6.56 -7.53
C GLU A 119 25.29 -5.87 -7.00
N ALA A 120 25.24 -5.31 -5.79
CA ALA A 120 26.40 -4.65 -5.18
C ALA A 120 27.47 -5.66 -4.74
N ILE A 121 27.05 -6.80 -4.18
CA ILE A 121 27.95 -7.90 -3.78
C ILE A 121 28.64 -8.51 -5.00
N GLU A 122 27.93 -8.73 -6.11
CA GLU A 122 28.49 -9.30 -7.34
C GLU A 122 29.55 -8.42 -8.01
N LYS A 123 29.53 -7.11 -7.75
CA LYS A 123 30.51 -6.15 -8.26
C LYS A 123 31.81 -6.09 -7.45
N MET A 124 31.83 -6.69 -6.26
CA MET A 124 33.01 -6.74 -5.37
C MET A 124 33.93 -7.91 -5.72
#